data_AF-A0A2J0UCX8-F1
#
_entry.id   AF-A0A2J0UCX8-F1
#
_cell.length_a   1.000
_cell.length_b   1.000
_cell.length_c   1.000
_cell.angle_alpha   90.00
_cell.angle_beta   90.00
_cell.angle_gamma   90.00
#
_symmetry.space_group_name_H-M   'P 1'
#
loop_
_entity.id
_entity.type
_entity.pdbx_description
1 polymer ?
#
loop_
_entity_poly.entity_id
_entity_poly.type
_entity_poly.pdbx_seq_one_letter_code
_entity_poly.pdbx_strand_id
1 'polypeptide(L)'
;MCAHAVCPAPDPILDAIRERLQQQFALHRRGPLFWSAYQGLQLELVHGHPRDHVRLCNAMASMAEALGAVEHAQLIGNRNAGSTPR
;
A
#
# COMPACT_ATOMS: atom_id res chain seq x y z
N MET A 1 26.99 13.18 -1.18
CA MET A 1 25.73 13.96 -1.26
C MET A 1 24.66 13.13 -0.58
N CYS A 2 24.27 13.50 0.65
CA CYS A 2 23.29 12.74 1.42
C CYS A 2 21.89 13.06 0.87
N ALA A 3 21.18 12.06 0.35
CA ALA A 3 19.78 12.20 0.00
C ALA A 3 19.00 12.42 1.30
N HIS A 4 18.57 13.65 1.54
CA HIS A 4 17.62 13.93 2.61
C HIS A 4 16.36 13.12 2.32
N ALA A 5 16.11 12.09 3.13
CA ALA A 5 14.79 11.49 3.21
C ALA A 5 13.86 12.58 3.75
N VAL A 6 13.25 13.33 2.84
CA VAL A 6 12.07 14.12 3.14
C VAL A 6 11.06 13.11 3.67
N CYS A 7 10.86 13.08 4.99
CA CYS A 7 9.68 12.45 5.55
C CYS A 7 8.51 13.18 4.89
N PRO A 8 7.73 12.53 4.01
CA PRO A 8 6.56 13.17 3.45
C PRO A 8 5.68 13.63 4.61
N ALA A 9 5.07 14.81 4.48
CA ALA A 9 4.16 15.33 5.49
C ALA A 9 3.15 14.24 5.89
N PRO A 10 2.80 14.14 7.17
CA PRO A 10 1.83 13.14 7.64
C PRO A 10 0.55 13.28 6.82
N ASP A 11 0.17 12.19 6.15
CA ASP A 11 -1.04 12.11 5.35
C ASP A 11 -2.08 11.41 6.23
N PRO A 12 -3.05 12.15 6.81
CA PRO A 12 -3.97 11.60 7.80
C PRO A 12 -4.83 10.47 7.24
N ILE A 13 -5.05 10.44 5.93
CA ILE A 13 -5.77 9.35 5.26
C ILE A 13 -4.91 8.09 5.28
N LEU A 14 -3.63 8.21 4.94
CA LEU A 14 -2.69 7.08 4.96
C LEU A 14 -2.40 6.58 6.38
N ASP A 15 -2.37 7.45 7.39
CA ASP A 15 -2.22 7.03 8.78
C ASP A 15 -3.43 6.21 9.26
N ALA A 16 -4.66 6.68 9.00
CA ALA A 16 -5.86 5.93 9.36
C ALA A 16 -5.92 4.55 8.66
N ILE A 17 -5.53 4.49 7.39
CA ILE A 17 -5.47 3.22 6.62
C ILE A 17 -4.37 2.31 7.17
N ARG A 18 -3.20 2.86 7.50
CA ARG A 18 -2.09 2.12 8.11
C ARG A 18 -2.49 1.49 9.43
N GLU A 19 -3.22 2.21 10.29
CA GLU A 19 -3.72 1.67 11.56
C GLU A 19 -4.72 0.53 11.32
N ARG A 20 -5.71 0.71 10.45
CA ARG A 20 -6.68 -0.34 10.11
C ARG A 20 -5.99 -1.56 9.52
N LEU A 21 -5.03 -1.37 8.64
CA LEU A 21 -4.32 -2.48 8.00
C LEU A 21 -3.45 -3.27 9.00
N GLN A 22 -2.78 -2.58 9.93
CA GLN A 22 -2.02 -3.21 11.02
C GLN A 22 -2.91 -4.08 11.91
N GLN A 23 -4.10 -3.59 12.26
CA GLN A 23 -5.07 -4.36 13.06
C GLN A 23 -5.52 -5.62 12.32
N GLN A 24 -5.87 -5.51 11.04
CA GLN A 24 -6.28 -6.66 10.22
C GLN A 24 -5.13 -7.67 10.06
N PHE A 25 -3.90 -7.20 9.92
CA PHE A 25 -2.73 -8.06 9.83
C PHE A 25 -2.41 -8.76 11.15
N ALA A 26 -2.61 -8.10 12.28
CA ALA A 26 -2.46 -8.72 13.60
C ALA A 26 -3.48 -9.86 13.80
N LEU A 27 -4.71 -9.67 13.34
CA LEU A 27 -5.80 -10.65 13.48
C LEU A 27 -5.72 -11.81 12.48
N HIS A 28 -5.39 -11.52 11.22
CA HIS A 28 -5.54 -12.46 10.11
C HIS A 28 -4.23 -12.84 9.42
N ARG A 29 -3.12 -12.19 9.80
CA ARG A 29 -1.79 -12.36 9.18
C ARG A 29 -1.89 -12.28 7.66
N ARG A 30 -1.30 -13.23 6.93
CA ARG A 30 -1.32 -13.31 5.46
C ARG A 30 -2.55 -14.06 4.91
N GLY A 31 -3.56 -14.31 5.75
CA GLY A 31 -4.71 -15.16 5.41
C GLY A 31 -5.72 -14.48 4.48
N PRO A 32 -6.70 -15.23 3.95
CA PRO A 32 -7.71 -14.69 3.03
C PRO A 32 -8.48 -13.50 3.58
N LEU A 33 -8.80 -13.51 4.87
CA LEU A 33 -9.54 -12.43 5.54
C LEU A 33 -8.77 -11.11 5.57
N PHE A 34 -7.44 -11.16 5.68
CA PHE A 34 -6.60 -9.97 5.55
C PHE A 34 -6.74 -9.36 4.15
N TRP A 35 -6.72 -10.20 3.11
CA TRP A 35 -6.85 -9.73 1.73
C TRP A 35 -8.24 -9.17 1.40
N SER A 36 -9.29 -9.77 1.96
CA SER A 36 -10.65 -9.20 1.86
C SER A 36 -10.75 -7.83 2.51
N ALA A 37 -10.16 -7.65 3.71
CA ALA A 37 -10.12 -6.36 4.38
C ALA A 37 -9.27 -5.34 3.59
N TYR A 38 -8.11 -5.76 3.08
CA TYR A 38 -7.25 -4.95 2.22
C TYR A 38 -7.99 -4.43 0.98
N GLN A 39 -8.75 -5.29 0.30
CA GLN A 39 -9.56 -4.91 -0.86
C GLN A 39 -10.67 -3.91 -0.50
N GLY A 40 -11.35 -4.11 0.64
CA GLY A 40 -12.34 -3.17 1.14
C GLY A 40 -11.75 -1.77 1.39
N LEU A 41 -10.60 -1.72 2.09
CA LEU A 41 -9.87 -0.47 2.35
C LEU A 41 -9.42 0.22 1.06
N GLN A 42 -8.95 -0.56 0.08
CA GLN A 42 -8.56 -0.03 -1.23
C GLN A 42 -9.74 0.65 -1.93
N LEU A 43 -10.91 0.01 -1.91
CA LEU A 43 -12.10 0.51 -2.58
C LEU A 43 -12.59 1.80 -1.92
N GLU A 44 -12.62 1.86 -0.59
CA GLU A 44 -12.95 3.08 0.17
C GLU A 44 -12.01 4.24 -0.21
N LEU A 45 -10.70 3.97 -0.28
CA LEU A 45 -9.68 4.94 -0.69
C LEU A 45 -9.90 5.48 -2.09
N VAL A 46 -10.11 4.59 -3.06
CA VAL A 46 -10.28 4.95 -4.48
C VAL A 46 -11.58 5.74 -4.69
N HIS A 47 -12.65 5.37 -4.00
CA HIS A 47 -13.92 6.11 -4.06
C HIS A 47 -13.82 7.51 -3.43
N GLY A 48 -13.10 7.65 -2.31
CA GLY A 48 -12.90 8.96 -1.67
C GLY A 48 -11.93 9.88 -2.44
N HIS A 49 -10.96 9.29 -3.15
CA HIS A 49 -9.85 10.03 -3.77
C HIS A 49 -9.53 9.53 -5.20
N PRO A 50 -10.46 9.66 -6.16
CA PRO A 50 -10.29 9.07 -7.49
C PRO A 50 -9.12 9.67 -8.27
N ARG A 51 -8.72 10.91 -8.00
CA ARG A 51 -7.56 11.56 -8.66
C ARG A 51 -6.21 11.05 -8.14
N ASP A 52 -6.17 10.58 -6.90
CA ASP A 52 -4.95 10.13 -6.22
C ASP A 52 -4.86 8.60 -6.11
N HIS A 53 -5.78 7.87 -6.75
CA HIS A 53 -5.93 6.42 -6.60
C HIS A 53 -4.62 5.64 -6.83
N VAL A 54 -3.80 6.02 -7.82
CA VAL A 54 -2.50 5.37 -8.09
C VAL A 54 -1.56 5.54 -6.91
N ARG A 55 -1.41 6.77 -6.41
CA ARG A 55 -0.54 7.10 -5.26
C ARG A 55 -0.99 6.31 -4.03
N LEU A 56 -2.30 6.29 -3.77
CA LEU A 56 -2.87 5.68 -2.58
C LEU A 56 -2.82 4.15 -2.61
N CYS A 57 -3.12 3.53 -3.76
CA CYS A 57 -2.95 2.09 -3.96
C CYS A 57 -1.49 1.66 -3.79
N ASN A 58 -0.54 2.42 -4.36
CA ASN A 58 0.89 2.13 -4.21
C ASN A 58 1.33 2.27 -2.74
N ALA A 59 0.89 3.30 -2.04
CA ALA A 59 1.20 3.48 -0.63
C ALA A 59 0.67 2.31 0.22
N MET A 60 -0.55 1.87 -0.02
CA MET A 60 -1.15 0.75 0.70
C MET A 60 -0.45 -0.59 0.37
N ALA A 61 -0.01 -0.78 -0.88
CA ALA A 61 0.79 -1.94 -1.27
C ALA A 61 2.16 -1.96 -0.56
N SER A 62 2.84 -0.81 -0.47
CA SER A 62 4.07 -0.68 0.31
C SER A 62 3.86 -0.93 1.81
N MET A 63 2.71 -0.55 2.38
CA MET A 63 2.37 -0.89 3.77
C MET A 63 2.20 -2.40 3.95
N ALA A 64 1.54 -3.07 3.01
CA ALA A 64 1.40 -4.53 3.05
C ALA A 64 2.77 -5.23 2.97
N GLU A 65 3.70 -4.75 2.14
CA GLU A 65 5.08 -5.24 2.11
C GLU A 65 5.83 -4.97 3.43
N ALA A 66 5.71 -3.75 4.00
CA ALA A 66 6.36 -3.40 5.26
C ALA A 66 5.85 -4.23 6.45
N LEU A 67 4.57 -4.63 6.43
CA LEU A 67 4.00 -5.58 7.40
C LEU A 67 4.47 -7.02 7.16
N GLY A 68 5.11 -7.26 6.02
CA GLY A 68 5.47 -8.58 5.53
C GLY A 68 4.22 -9.38 5.19
N ALA A 69 3.17 -8.78 4.64
CA ALA A 69 2.04 -9.51 4.06
C ALA A 69 2.41 -10.13 2.69
N VAL A 70 3.30 -9.45 1.96
CA VAL A 70 3.93 -9.88 0.71
C VAL A 70 5.43 -9.62 0.79
N GLU A 71 6.22 -10.32 -0.03
CA GLU A 71 7.67 -10.12 -0.08
C GLU A 71 8.05 -8.88 -0.89
N HIS A 72 7.38 -8.64 -2.03
CA HIS A 72 7.59 -7.49 -2.89
C HIS A 72 6.27 -6.97 -3.47
N ALA A 73 5.88 -5.75 -3.12
CA ALA A 73 4.69 -5.12 -3.66
C ALA A 73 4.92 -4.67 -5.11
N GLN A 74 4.00 -5.06 -6.00
CA GLN A 74 3.97 -4.56 -7.37
C GLN A 74 3.25 -3.21 -7.41
N LEU A 75 3.96 -2.16 -7.79
CA LEU A 75 3.44 -0.80 -7.83
C LEU A 75 2.90 -0.44 -9.22
N ILE A 76 1.76 0.22 -9.26
CA ILE A 76 1.11 0.72 -10.48
C ILE A 76 1.98 1.83 -11.07
N GLY A 77 2.25 1.76 -12.37
CA GLY A 77 3.07 2.74 -13.09
C GLY A 77 4.58 2.50 -13.00
N ASN A 78 5.03 1.40 -12.37
CA ASN A 78 6.43 1.00 -12.45
C ASN A 78 6.76 0.56 -13.89
N ARG A 79 7.45 1.43 -14.65
CA ARG A 79 7.94 1.12 -16.01
C ARG A 79 8.92 -0.07 -16.04
N ASN A 80 9.42 -0.51 -14.88
CA ASN A 80 10.34 -1.65 -14.76
C ASN A 80 9.64 -2.99 -14.50
N ALA A 81 8.30 -3.05 -14.46
CA ALA A 81 7.58 -4.33 -14.46
C ALA A 81 7.43 -4.94 -15.87
N GLY A 82 8.10 -4.35 -16.86
CA GLY A 82 8.21 -4.86 -18.23
C GLY A 82 9.67 -5.08 -18.60
N SER A 83 9.93 -6.27 -19.14
CA SER A 83 11.14 -6.69 -19.85
C SER A 83 12.30 -7.18 -18.99
N THR A 84 12.25 -8.46 -18.60
CA THR A 84 13.46 -9.29 -18.73
C THR A 84 13.83 -9.31 -20.22
N PRO A 85 14.99 -8.78 -20.66
CA PRO A 85 15.50 -9.08 -21.99
C PRO A 85 15.90 -10.56 -21.98
N ARG A 86 15.33 -11.32 -22.91
CA ARG A 86 15.77 -12.68 -23.21
C ARG A 86 16.99 -12.64 -24.10
#